data_AF-A0A4U2YTN9-F1
#
_entry.id   AF-A0A4U2YTN9-F1
#
_cell.length_a   1.000
_cell.length_b   1.000
_cell.length_c   1.000
_cell.angle_alpha   90.00
_cell.angle_beta   90.00
_cell.angle_gamma   90.00
#
_symmetry.space_group_name_H-M   'P 1'
#
loop_
_entity.id
_entity.type
_entity.pdbx_description
1 polymer ?
#
loop_
_entity_poly.entity_id
_entity_poly.type
_entity_poly.pdbx_seq_one_letter_code
_entity_poly.pdbx_strand_id
1 'polypeptide(L)'
;MPQSLKSARVMVVAALSTALAAGAIAAAWVFIGPTGFSFAWVTHFILMAWVSWIAGPRARIPNHGWFRVRPWEARLYPVLGVRLFGKLLHVIGWNRVIANERGFGGTREGLKELDQHTLRSELGHSICLVVTAALSFGVVSGEAWQGALWLVALGLLFHLYPALLQRLVRARLQAIFARLSRRT
;
A
#
# COMPACT_ATOMS: atom_id res chain seq x y z
N MET A 1 -20.01 24.65 7.54
CA MET A 1 -18.65 24.96 7.04
C MET A 1 -18.61 24.70 5.53
N PRO A 2 -18.35 25.72 4.71
CA PRO A 2 -18.37 25.63 3.24
C PRO A 2 -17.38 24.58 2.68
N GLN A 3 -17.73 23.99 1.53
CA GLN A 3 -16.96 22.90 0.88
C GLN A 3 -15.53 23.32 0.52
N SER A 4 -15.30 24.59 0.21
CA SER A 4 -13.97 25.17 -0.04
C SER A 4 -13.06 25.09 1.19
N LEU A 5 -13.55 25.43 2.38
CA LEU A 5 -12.78 25.36 3.62
C LEU A 5 -12.45 23.93 4.03
N LYS A 6 -13.34 22.96 3.75
CA LYS A 6 -13.05 21.53 4.00
C LYS A 6 -11.92 21.03 3.09
N SER A 7 -11.95 21.41 1.82
CA SER A 7 -10.95 21.03 0.83
C SER A 7 -9.58 21.64 1.15
N ALA A 8 -9.54 22.93 1.51
CA ALA A 8 -8.32 23.61 1.95
C ALA A 8 -7.69 22.95 3.18
N ARG A 9 -8.51 22.60 4.18
CA ARG A 9 -8.03 21.89 5.38
C ARG A 9 -7.40 20.54 5.04
N VAL A 10 -8.04 19.75 4.17
CA VAL A 10 -7.50 18.44 3.74
C VAL A 10 -6.16 18.62 3.01
N MET A 11 -6.06 19.59 2.11
CA MET A 11 -4.82 19.89 1.40
C MET A 11 -3.69 20.31 2.35
N VAL A 12 -3.98 21.19 3.32
CA VAL A 12 -3.01 21.63 4.32
C VAL A 12 -2.52 20.45 5.16
N VAL A 13 -3.43 19.61 5.64
CA VAL A 13 -3.06 18.41 6.42
C VAL A 13 -2.18 17.47 5.58
N ALA A 14 -2.57 17.18 4.34
CA ALA A 14 -1.78 16.32 3.46
C ALA A 14 -0.38 16.90 3.18
N ALA A 15 -0.28 18.21 2.94
CA ALA A 15 1.00 18.89 2.74
C ALA A 15 1.89 18.81 3.98
N LEU A 16 1.35 19.11 5.17
CA LEU A 16 2.08 19.04 6.44
C LEU A 16 2.55 17.61 6.73
N SER A 17 1.68 16.61 6.54
CA SER A 17 2.05 15.20 6.74
C SER A 17 3.12 14.74 5.77
N THR A 18 3.09 15.22 4.52
CA THR A 18 4.12 14.92 3.53
C THR A 18 5.45 15.58 3.87
N ALA A 19 5.42 16.85 4.28
CA ALA A 19 6.62 17.55 4.74
C ALA A 19 7.24 16.87 5.97
N LEU A 20 6.42 16.42 6.92
CA LEU A 20 6.88 15.68 8.10
C LEU A 20 7.53 14.35 7.73
N ALA A 21 6.91 13.58 6.81
CA ALA A 21 7.47 12.32 6.35
C ALA A 21 8.79 12.52 5.60
N ALA A 22 8.86 13.51 4.71
CA ALA A 22 10.08 13.87 4.00
C ALA A 22 11.18 14.33 4.96
N GLY A 23 10.85 15.17 5.94
CA GLY A 23 11.77 15.61 6.99
C GLY A 23 12.28 14.44 7.85
N ALA A 24 11.42 13.48 8.19
CA ALA A 24 11.82 12.28 8.93
C ALA A 24 12.76 11.37 8.13
N ILE A 25 12.52 11.21 6.82
CA ILE A 25 13.42 10.46 5.92
C ILE A 25 14.77 11.19 5.78
N ALA A 26 14.76 12.52 5.63
CA ALA A 26 15.98 13.32 5.59
C ALA A 26 16.75 13.26 6.92
N ALA A 27 16.06 13.27 8.06
CA ALA A 27 16.69 13.07 9.36
C ALA A 27 17.31 11.66 9.46
N ALA A 28 16.59 10.62 9.04
CA ALA A 28 17.12 9.26 8.99
C ALA A 28 18.37 9.17 8.10
N TRP A 29 18.38 9.87 6.95
CA TRP A 29 19.55 9.98 6.09
C TRP A 29 20.76 10.56 6.83
N VAL A 30 20.59 11.67 7.54
CA VAL A 30 21.67 12.38 8.23
C VAL A 30 22.18 11.61 9.45
N PHE A 31 21.28 11.05 10.27
CA PHE A 31 21.64 10.45 11.55
C PHE A 31 21.93 8.94 11.49
N ILE A 32 21.31 8.20 10.57
CA ILE A 32 21.52 6.75 10.40
C ILE A 32 22.51 6.47 9.24
N GLY A 33 22.54 7.36 8.24
CA GLY A 33 23.33 7.18 7.03
C GLY A 33 22.56 6.40 5.95
N PRO A 34 22.74 6.72 4.65
CA PRO A 34 21.90 6.18 3.58
C PRO A 34 22.26 4.76 3.12
N THR A 35 23.41 4.21 3.53
CA THR A 35 23.99 2.99 2.94
C THR A 35 23.47 1.70 3.56
N GLY A 36 22.93 1.76 4.77
CA GLY A 36 22.60 0.59 5.58
C GLY A 36 21.16 0.12 5.48
N PHE A 37 20.95 -1.15 5.84
CA PHE A 37 19.63 -1.77 6.02
C PHE A 37 18.71 -0.94 6.93
N SER A 38 19.25 -0.40 8.03
CA SER A 38 18.49 0.36 9.01
C SER A 38 17.81 1.60 8.41
N PHE A 39 18.50 2.33 7.54
CA PHE A 39 17.91 3.47 6.85
C PHE A 39 16.76 3.06 5.93
N ALA A 40 16.97 2.00 5.14
CA ALA A 40 15.92 1.48 4.27
C ALA A 40 14.71 1.02 5.09
N TRP A 41 14.93 0.26 6.17
CA TRP A 41 13.88 -0.22 7.07
C TRP A 41 13.05 0.93 7.64
N VAL A 42 13.70 1.91 8.30
CA VAL A 42 13.02 3.07 8.89
C VAL A 42 12.24 3.86 7.84
N THR A 43 12.84 4.07 6.65
CA THR A 43 12.18 4.75 5.53
C THR A 43 10.87 4.08 5.14
N HIS A 44 10.84 2.75 5.03
CA HIS A 44 9.62 2.02 4.65
C HIS A 44 8.51 2.17 5.70
N PHE A 45 8.84 2.12 6.99
CA PHE A 45 7.86 2.35 8.06
C PHE A 45 7.33 3.79 8.07
N ILE A 46 8.18 4.79 7.80
CA ILE A 46 7.75 6.18 7.64
C ILE A 46 6.78 6.30 6.45
N LEU A 47 7.09 5.70 5.30
CA LEU A 47 6.22 5.73 4.13
C LEU A 47 4.86 5.06 4.39
N MET A 48 4.85 3.91 5.07
CA MET A 48 3.61 3.22 5.45
C MET A 48 2.77 4.05 6.43
N ALA A 49 3.39 4.68 7.42
CA ALA A 49 2.69 5.56 8.35
C ALA A 49 2.10 6.78 7.64
N TRP A 50 2.90 7.43 6.77
CA TRP A 50 2.49 8.58 5.97
C TRP A 50 1.29 8.25 5.08
N VAL A 51 1.35 7.16 4.31
CA VAL A 51 0.27 6.82 3.39
C VAL A 51 -1.00 6.39 4.14
N SER A 52 -0.86 5.70 5.27
CA SER A 52 -2.01 5.29 6.09
C SER A 52 -2.73 6.50 6.68
N TRP A 53 -1.97 7.51 7.10
CA TRP A 53 -2.50 8.77 7.60
C TRP A 53 -3.27 9.57 6.54
N ILE A 54 -2.71 9.68 5.33
CA ILE A 54 -3.36 10.40 4.22
C ILE A 54 -4.55 9.62 3.65
N ALA A 55 -4.39 8.32 3.44
CA ALA A 55 -5.42 7.49 2.82
C ALA A 55 -6.63 7.32 3.73
N GLY A 56 -6.43 7.22 5.06
CA GLY A 56 -7.50 7.20 6.07
C GLY A 56 -8.57 6.10 5.91
N PRO A 57 -9.23 5.67 7.00
CA PRO A 57 -10.27 4.64 6.92
C PRO A 57 -11.53 5.11 6.18
N ARG A 58 -11.75 6.43 6.07
CA ARG A 58 -12.97 7.02 5.51
C ARG A 58 -12.86 7.39 4.03
N ALA A 59 -11.67 7.35 3.42
CA ALA A 59 -11.56 7.70 2.01
C ALA A 59 -12.25 6.65 1.14
N ARG A 60 -13.06 7.13 0.21
CA ARG A 60 -13.67 6.30 -0.83
C ARG A 60 -12.87 6.49 -2.10
N ILE A 61 -12.36 5.38 -2.64
CA ILE A 61 -11.63 5.39 -3.89
C ILE A 61 -12.64 5.07 -4.99
N PRO A 62 -12.83 5.97 -5.98
CA PRO A 62 -13.72 5.69 -7.10
C PRO A 62 -13.23 4.46 -7.85
N ASN A 63 -14.18 3.65 -8.32
CA ASN A 63 -13.86 2.46 -9.09
C ASN A 63 -13.48 2.86 -10.52
N HIS A 64 -12.20 3.10 -10.73
CA HIS A 64 -11.63 3.43 -12.03
C HIS A 64 -11.16 2.15 -12.76
N GLY A 65 -11.14 2.18 -14.11
CA GLY A 65 -10.83 1.01 -14.94
C GLY A 65 -9.46 0.36 -14.69
N TRP A 66 -8.44 1.12 -14.27
CA TRP A 66 -7.11 0.61 -13.90
C TRP A 66 -7.09 -0.33 -12.68
N PHE A 67 -8.08 -0.25 -11.79
CA PHE A 67 -8.24 -1.17 -10.66
C PHE A 67 -8.97 -2.46 -11.06
N ARG A 68 -9.49 -2.56 -12.29
CA ARG A 68 -10.03 -3.82 -12.78
C ARG A 68 -8.89 -4.80 -13.02
N VAL A 69 -8.96 -5.97 -12.37
CA VAL A 69 -7.92 -6.99 -12.49
C VAL A 69 -8.31 -7.92 -13.63
N ARG A 70 -7.46 -8.03 -14.64
CA ARG A 70 -7.73 -8.90 -15.80
C ARG A 70 -7.53 -10.37 -15.41
N PRO A 71 -8.20 -11.32 -16.09
CA PRO A 71 -8.05 -12.75 -15.79
C PRO A 71 -6.61 -13.28 -15.88
N TRP A 72 -5.80 -12.75 -16.80
CA TRP A 72 -4.39 -13.15 -16.94
C TRP A 72 -3.52 -12.66 -15.77
N GLU A 73 -3.78 -11.46 -15.25
CA GLU A 73 -3.06 -10.92 -14.09
C GLU A 73 -3.26 -11.82 -12.87
N ALA A 74 -4.51 -12.24 -12.62
CA ALA A 74 -4.85 -13.11 -11.50
C ALA A 74 -4.17 -14.48 -11.58
N ARG A 75 -3.82 -14.95 -12.79
CA ARG A 75 -3.05 -16.19 -13.00
C ARG A 75 -1.54 -15.97 -12.81
N LEU A 76 -1.05 -14.77 -13.08
CA LEU A 76 0.37 -14.42 -12.92
C LEU A 76 0.77 -14.29 -11.45
N TYR A 77 -0.05 -13.65 -10.60
CA TYR A 77 0.33 -13.38 -9.21
C TYR A 77 0.71 -14.62 -8.38
N PRO A 78 0.02 -15.78 -8.47
CA PRO A 78 0.46 -17.00 -7.82
C PRO A 78 1.84 -17.49 -8.28
N VAL A 79 2.14 -17.36 -9.58
CA VAL A 79 3.44 -17.76 -10.17
C VAL A 79 4.56 -16.88 -9.62
N LEU A 80 4.29 -15.59 -9.41
CA LEU A 80 5.20 -14.65 -8.75
C LEU A 80 5.33 -14.84 -7.23
N GLY A 81 4.81 -15.94 -6.67
CA GLY A 81 4.95 -16.24 -5.23
C GLY A 81 4.01 -15.46 -4.31
N VAL A 82 3.04 -14.69 -4.83
CA VAL A 82 2.12 -13.88 -3.99
C VAL A 82 1.30 -14.74 -3.02
N ARG A 83 1.01 -15.99 -3.39
CA ARG A 83 0.35 -16.95 -2.46
C ARG A 83 1.25 -17.36 -1.31
N LEU A 84 2.54 -17.56 -1.57
CA LEU A 84 3.52 -17.87 -0.53
C LEU A 84 3.67 -16.69 0.43
N PHE A 85 3.77 -15.47 -0.11
CA PHE A 85 3.77 -14.25 0.70
C PHE A 85 2.51 -14.14 1.58
N GLY A 86 1.32 -14.41 1.02
CA GLY A 86 0.07 -14.43 1.80
C GLY A 86 0.07 -15.49 2.92
N LYS A 87 0.70 -16.66 2.70
CA LYS A 87 0.89 -17.69 3.73
C LYS A 87 1.87 -17.22 4.82
N LEU A 88 2.98 -16.58 4.44
CA LEU A 88 3.92 -15.99 5.39
C LEU A 88 3.21 -15.01 6.32
N LEU A 89 2.43 -14.07 5.75
CA LEU A 89 1.62 -13.12 6.53
C LEU A 89 0.60 -13.80 7.44
N HIS A 90 0.09 -14.97 7.05
CA HIS A 90 -0.80 -15.75 7.91
C HIS A 90 -0.05 -16.35 9.09
N VAL A 91 1.12 -16.97 8.84
CA VAL A 91 1.96 -17.61 9.85
C VAL A 91 2.42 -16.61 10.91
N ILE A 92 2.89 -15.42 10.50
CA ILE A 92 3.32 -14.38 11.44
C ILE A 92 2.14 -13.65 12.11
N GLY A 93 0.90 -14.05 11.84
CA GLY A 93 -0.30 -13.48 12.46
C GLY A 93 -0.78 -12.16 11.86
N TRP A 94 -0.08 -11.58 10.88
CA TRP A 94 -0.44 -10.30 10.26
C TRP A 94 -1.85 -10.31 9.65
N ASN A 95 -2.23 -11.40 8.97
CA ASN A 95 -3.58 -11.52 8.41
C ASN A 95 -4.69 -11.46 9.48
N ARG A 96 -4.40 -11.87 10.73
CA ARG A 96 -5.36 -11.79 11.85
C ARG A 96 -5.56 -10.35 12.29
N VAL A 97 -4.47 -9.59 12.41
CA VAL A 97 -4.50 -8.16 12.74
C VAL A 97 -5.34 -7.40 11.70
N ILE A 98 -5.04 -7.60 10.42
CA ILE A 98 -5.75 -6.94 9.32
C ILE A 98 -7.21 -7.40 9.20
N ALA A 99 -7.52 -8.67 9.47
CA ALA A 99 -8.90 -9.16 9.47
C ALA A 99 -9.74 -8.48 10.57
N ASN A 100 -9.16 -8.31 11.76
CA ASN A 100 -9.82 -7.61 12.88
C ASN A 100 -10.05 -6.13 12.55
N GLU A 101 -9.06 -5.46 11.96
CA GLU A 101 -9.19 -4.05 11.52
C GLU A 101 -10.31 -3.88 10.47
N ARG A 102 -10.43 -4.84 9.54
CA ARG A 102 -11.44 -4.80 8.48
C ARG A 102 -12.87 -5.04 8.98
N GLY A 103 -13.04 -5.76 10.08
CA GLY A 103 -14.36 -6.06 10.64
C GLY A 103 -15.33 -6.76 9.67
N PHE A 104 -14.83 -7.58 8.73
CA PHE A 104 -15.67 -8.18 7.71
C PHE A 104 -16.61 -9.24 8.30
N GLY A 105 -17.91 -8.93 8.37
CA GLY A 105 -18.95 -9.79 8.95
C GLY A 105 -19.63 -10.77 7.98
N GLY A 106 -19.10 -10.97 6.76
CA GLY A 106 -19.67 -11.95 5.81
C GLY A 106 -20.90 -11.47 5.01
N THR A 107 -21.35 -10.22 5.19
CA THR A 107 -22.54 -9.67 4.50
C THR A 107 -22.20 -9.10 3.11
N ARG A 108 -23.23 -8.86 2.28
CA ARG A 108 -23.06 -8.23 0.95
C ARG A 108 -22.52 -6.81 1.07
N GLU A 109 -23.00 -6.05 2.05
CA GLU A 109 -22.52 -4.71 2.40
C GLU A 109 -21.06 -4.78 2.85
N GLY A 110 -20.72 -5.78 3.68
CA GLY A 110 -19.36 -6.05 4.10
C GLY A 110 -18.40 -6.32 2.94
N LEU A 111 -18.86 -6.96 1.85
CA LEU A 111 -18.03 -7.18 0.65
C LEU A 111 -17.68 -5.87 -0.05
N LYS A 112 -18.60 -4.90 -0.09
CA LYS A 112 -18.33 -3.57 -0.67
C LYS A 112 -17.29 -2.80 0.15
N GLU A 113 -17.36 -2.88 1.48
CA GLU A 113 -16.36 -2.25 2.34
C GLU A 113 -15.00 -2.95 2.21
N LEU A 114 -14.98 -4.28 2.14
CA LEU A 114 -13.77 -5.06 1.92
C LEU A 114 -13.09 -4.72 0.59
N ASP A 115 -13.86 -4.49 -0.48
CA ASP A 115 -13.33 -4.04 -1.77
C ASP A 115 -12.68 -2.65 -1.69
N GLN A 116 -13.33 -1.71 -1.00
CA GLN A 116 -12.80 -0.36 -0.76
C GLN A 116 -11.55 -0.39 0.12
N HIS A 117 -11.51 -1.21 1.17
CA HIS A 117 -10.31 -1.41 1.96
C HIS A 117 -9.16 -1.98 1.12
N THR A 118 -9.47 -2.95 0.25
CA THR A 118 -8.48 -3.53 -0.65
C THR A 118 -7.96 -2.45 -1.62
N LEU A 119 -8.81 -1.53 -2.11
CA LEU A 119 -8.39 -0.38 -2.96
C LEU A 119 -7.43 0.55 -2.21
N ARG A 120 -7.78 0.94 -0.99
CA ARG A 120 -6.95 1.84 -0.19
C ARG A 120 -5.57 1.23 0.07
N SER A 121 -5.53 -0.04 0.44
CA SER A 121 -4.27 -0.76 0.67
C SER A 121 -3.47 -0.92 -0.63
N GLU A 122 -4.10 -1.32 -1.74
CA GLU A 122 -3.44 -1.43 -3.05
C GLU A 122 -2.81 -0.10 -3.48
N LEU A 123 -3.59 0.98 -3.42
CA LEU A 123 -3.13 2.31 -3.81
C LEU A 123 -2.01 2.79 -2.88
N GLY A 124 -2.16 2.60 -1.56
CA GLY A 124 -1.18 3.03 -0.59
C GLY A 124 0.19 2.36 -0.81
N HIS A 125 0.20 1.04 -0.95
CA HIS A 125 1.43 0.31 -1.27
C HIS A 125 2.00 0.69 -2.65
N SER A 126 1.15 0.94 -3.65
CA SER A 126 1.61 1.37 -4.98
C SER A 126 2.30 2.74 -4.93
N ILE A 127 1.74 3.69 -4.17
CA ILE A 127 2.36 5.01 -3.94
C ILE A 127 3.70 4.84 -3.24
N CYS A 128 3.77 4.07 -2.15
CA CYS A 128 5.03 3.83 -1.44
C CYS A 128 6.07 3.16 -2.34
N LEU A 129 5.69 2.24 -3.22
CA LEU A 129 6.60 1.60 -4.16
C LEU A 129 7.20 2.61 -5.15
N VAL A 130 6.38 3.52 -5.70
CA VAL A 130 6.84 4.58 -6.61
C VAL A 130 7.80 5.52 -5.89
N VAL A 131 7.46 5.95 -4.67
CA VAL A 131 8.33 6.80 -3.84
C VAL A 131 9.64 6.09 -3.51
N THR A 132 9.58 4.81 -3.14
CA THR A 132 10.78 3.99 -2.87
C THR A 132 11.68 3.88 -4.09
N ALA A 133 11.12 3.69 -5.28
CA ALA A 133 11.88 3.68 -6.53
C ALA A 133 12.58 5.03 -6.77
N ALA A 134 11.86 6.15 -6.61
CA ALA A 134 12.44 7.49 -6.74
C ALA A 134 13.57 7.75 -5.73
N LEU A 135 13.38 7.37 -4.45
CA LEU A 135 14.43 7.46 -3.42
C LEU A 135 15.63 6.59 -3.76
N SER A 136 15.41 5.37 -4.26
CA SER A 136 16.50 4.46 -4.66
C SER A 136 17.34 5.07 -5.78
N PHE A 137 16.72 5.70 -6.78
CA PHE A 137 17.46 6.44 -7.82
C PHE A 137 18.27 7.60 -7.24
N GLY A 138 17.70 8.37 -6.31
CA GLY A 138 18.44 9.44 -5.62
C GLY A 138 19.64 8.92 -4.83
N VAL A 139 19.50 7.78 -4.14
CA VAL A 139 20.58 7.17 -3.36
C VAL A 139 21.72 6.67 -4.24
N VAL A 140 21.40 6.08 -5.40
CA VAL A 140 22.41 5.66 -6.39
C VAL A 140 23.24 6.85 -6.88
N SER A 141 22.63 8.02 -7.09
CA SER A 141 23.37 9.21 -7.53
C SER A 141 24.37 9.77 -6.50
N GLY A 142 24.27 9.35 -5.24
CA GLY A 142 25.18 9.72 -4.16
C GLY A 142 26.21 8.63 -3.80
N GLU A 143 26.51 7.71 -4.73
CA GLU A 143 27.48 6.60 -4.54
C GLU A 143 27.11 5.59 -3.43
N ALA A 144 25.87 5.58 -2.97
CA ALA A 144 25.38 4.71 -1.89
C ALA A 144 24.62 3.47 -2.42
N TRP A 145 25.22 2.72 -3.35
CA TRP A 145 24.55 1.59 -4.03
C TRP A 145 24.00 0.53 -3.08
N GLN A 146 24.64 0.27 -1.94
CA GLN A 146 24.15 -0.67 -0.93
C GLN A 146 22.82 -0.21 -0.33
N GLY A 147 22.67 1.10 -0.10
CA GLY A 147 21.44 1.70 0.38
C GLY A 147 20.28 1.53 -0.60
N ALA A 148 20.57 1.78 -1.88
CA ALA A 148 19.60 1.57 -2.96
C ALA A 148 19.18 0.10 -3.07
N LEU A 149 20.13 -0.85 -2.94
CA LEU A 149 19.82 -2.28 -2.94
C LEU A 149 18.87 -2.64 -1.80
N TRP A 150 19.12 -2.16 -0.58
CA TRP A 150 18.24 -2.39 0.56
C TRP A 150 16.87 -1.75 0.40
N LEU A 151 16.80 -0.52 -0.13
CA LEU A 151 15.54 0.15 -0.42
C LEU A 151 14.72 -0.64 -1.44
N VAL A 152 15.33 -1.10 -2.53
CA VAL A 152 14.64 -1.92 -3.54
C VAL A 152 14.18 -3.24 -2.93
N ALA A 153 15.07 -3.98 -2.24
CA ALA A 153 14.73 -5.27 -1.66
C ALA A 153 13.56 -5.19 -0.67
N LEU A 154 13.60 -4.21 0.24
CA LEU A 154 12.51 -3.98 1.19
C LEU A 154 11.27 -3.40 0.50
N GLY A 155 11.42 -2.62 -0.57
CA GLY A 155 10.29 -2.08 -1.34
C GLY A 155 9.51 -3.17 -2.05
N LEU A 156 10.21 -4.19 -2.56
CA LEU A 156 9.56 -5.38 -3.07
C LEU A 156 8.76 -6.06 -1.96
N LEU A 157 9.38 -6.30 -0.81
CA LEU A 157 8.77 -7.03 0.32
C LEU A 157 7.57 -6.29 0.95
N PHE A 158 7.72 -4.99 1.23
CA PHE A 158 6.74 -4.18 1.97
C PHE A 158 5.73 -3.46 1.10
N HIS A 159 5.98 -3.32 -0.21
CA HIS A 159 5.10 -2.56 -1.08
C HIS A 159 4.65 -3.35 -2.30
N LEU A 160 5.56 -3.93 -3.10
CA LEU A 160 5.15 -4.69 -4.28
C LEU A 160 4.31 -5.92 -3.91
N TYR A 161 4.83 -6.81 -3.06
CA TYR A 161 4.11 -8.04 -2.70
C TYR A 161 2.75 -7.76 -2.03
N PRO A 162 2.63 -6.80 -1.09
CA PRO A 162 1.33 -6.39 -0.57
C PRO A 162 0.37 -5.82 -1.62
N ALA A 163 0.84 -4.98 -2.56
CA ALA A 163 0.01 -4.45 -3.63
C ALA A 163 -0.51 -5.58 -4.55
N LEU A 164 0.36 -6.51 -4.94
CA LEU A 164 -0.01 -7.68 -5.74
C LEU A 164 -0.98 -8.60 -4.97
N LEU A 165 -0.79 -8.76 -3.66
CA LEU A 165 -1.72 -9.50 -2.80
C LEU A 165 -3.10 -8.85 -2.77
N GLN A 166 -3.19 -7.52 -2.67
CA GLN A 166 -4.46 -6.81 -2.75
C GLN A 166 -5.12 -6.98 -4.13
N ARG A 167 -4.36 -6.91 -5.23
CA ARG A 167 -4.89 -7.19 -6.58
C ARG A 167 -5.41 -8.63 -6.71
N LEU A 168 -4.73 -9.61 -6.12
CA LEU A 168 -5.20 -11.00 -6.10
C LEU A 168 -6.51 -11.15 -5.29
N VAL A 169 -6.63 -10.48 -4.15
CA VAL A 169 -7.88 -10.44 -3.36
C VAL A 169 -9.00 -9.79 -4.17
N ARG A 170 -8.73 -8.67 -4.84
CA ARG A 170 -9.69 -7.98 -5.69
C ARG A 170 -10.20 -8.83 -6.84
N ALA A 171 -9.34 -9.61 -7.49
CA ALA A 171 -9.76 -10.55 -8.53
C ALA A 171 -10.82 -11.54 -8.02
N ARG A 172 -10.68 -12.00 -6.76
CA ARG A 172 -11.67 -12.88 -6.12
C ARG A 172 -12.97 -12.13 -5.82
N LEU A 173 -12.89 -10.90 -5.30
CA LEU A 173 -14.08 -10.07 -5.05
C LEU A 173 -14.86 -9.78 -6.33
N GLN A 174 -14.16 -9.43 -7.43
CA GLN A 174 -14.77 -9.22 -8.74
C GLN A 174 -15.52 -10.47 -9.23
N ALA A 175 -14.94 -11.66 -9.06
CA ALA A 175 -15.61 -12.92 -9.39
C ALA A 175 -16.85 -13.17 -8.53
N ILE A 176 -16.81 -12.84 -7.23
CA ILE A 176 -17.96 -12.96 -6.32
C ILE A 176 -19.08 -12.00 -6.74
N PHE A 177 -18.76 -10.73 -6.99
CA PHE A 177 -19.76 -9.74 -7.44
C PHE A 177 -20.41 -10.14 -8.77
N ALA A 178 -19.63 -10.63 -9.73
CA ALA A 178 -20.15 -11.11 -11.02
C ALA A 178 -21.08 -12.33 -10.88
N ARG A 179 -20.91 -13.16 -9.84
CA ARG A 179 -21.83 -14.27 -9.54
C ARG A 179 -23.10 -13.79 -8.85
N LEU A 180 -22.97 -12.84 -7.92
CA LEU A 180 -24.11 -12.26 -7.22
C LEU A 180 -25.04 -11.50 -8.18
N SER A 181 -24.50 -10.78 -9.16
CA SER A 181 -25.29 -10.04 -10.16
C SER A 181 -26.02 -10.93 -11.17
N ARG A 182 -25.65 -12.21 -11.30
CA ARG A 182 -26.35 -13.18 -12.16
C ARG A 182 -27.49 -13.89 -11.45
N ARG A 183 -27.59 -13.76 -10.13
CA ARG A 183 -28.60 -14.42 -9.28
C ARG A 183 -29.76 -13.50 -8.89
N THR A 184 -29.66 -12.23 -9.26
CA THR A 184 -30.66 -11.17 -9.08
C THR A 184 -31.24 -10.84 -10.42
#